data_AF-A0A6A4ZFA8-F1
#
_entry.id   AF-A0A6A4ZFA8-F1
#
_cell.length_a   1.000
_cell.length_b   1.000
_cell.length_c   1.000
_cell.angle_alpha   90.00
_cell.angle_beta   90.00
_cell.angle_gamma   90.00
#
_symmetry.space_group_name_H-M   'P 1'
#
loop_
_entity.id
_entity.type
_entity.pdbx_description
1 polymer ?
#
loop_
_entity_poly.entity_id
_entity_poly.type
_entity_poly.pdbx_seq_one_letter_code
_entity_poly.pdbx_strand_id
1 'polypeptide(L)'
;MPRSKRTASDSSDKSTTPTAAKRAAVTNALLAADDVETATLHFEDGLAINGVSFGAKKSMSGEVVFNTGMVGYPEALSDPSYSGQILVLTFPLIGNYGVPSQEQDEFGLPKNFESSKVQISGLIVSEYSFEHSHWNAVTSLGDWLKAHNVPALYGLDTRMITKKIREHGSLLGKIEFPSQPIKIEDPNKTNLVAKVSPKQTKVYNAGASPKIIAFDCGMKHNIVRYLVGKGVELTVVPYDYNLAKSTKHYDGIFISNGPGDPEMAQATIDSIRWAINQEGDKLKPIFGICLGNQILALAAGAKTYKMKYGNRGMNQPCIDMRTTRCYITPQNHGFAVETESLPAGWKTFFMNANDHSNEGIIHEFKPFFSVQFHPEACGGPTDTAFLFDMFLEKVNGHPAKLTLMDTTLYDRPVYRKVLLLGSGGLSIGQAGEFDYSGSQAIKALKEEGIQVILVNPNIATVQTSKGLADKVYFVPVRASTVLEIIKKERPDGILVSMGGQTALNVGIELEQSGALAANNVRVMGTPISVVIDTEDRERFSDKLAEIGETIALSKPAKTIEEAIVAANEIGYPVLVRAAFALGGLGSGFASNDEELKVLAKKALHGSG
;
A
#
# COMPACT_ATOMS: atom_id res chain seq x y z
N MET A 1 3.95 68.53 25.44
CA MET A 1 4.85 68.70 24.28
C MET A 1 5.07 67.35 23.62
N PRO A 2 4.90 67.23 22.29
CA PRO A 2 4.81 65.96 21.59
C PRO A 2 6.10 65.57 20.84
N ARG A 3 6.36 64.26 20.72
CA ARG A 3 7.25 63.61 19.73
C ARG A 3 6.75 62.17 19.59
N SER A 4 6.52 61.54 18.44
CA SER A 4 6.41 61.90 17.04
C SER A 4 5.71 60.73 16.35
N LYS A 5 4.78 60.98 15.41
CA LYS A 5 4.25 59.94 14.50
C LYS A 5 5.36 59.46 13.56
N ARG A 6 5.47 58.14 13.36
CA ARG A 6 5.89 57.54 12.09
C ARG A 6 4.90 56.43 11.71
N THR A 7 4.55 56.46 10.44
CA THR A 7 3.47 55.77 9.74
C THR A 7 3.79 54.32 9.43
N ALA A 8 2.73 53.54 9.25
CA ALA A 8 2.72 52.13 8.86
C ALA A 8 3.55 51.86 7.61
N SER A 9 4.34 50.79 7.66
CA SER A 9 4.88 50.09 6.50
C SER A 9 4.18 48.73 6.41
N ASP A 10 3.50 48.54 5.28
CA ASP A 10 3.00 47.26 4.78
C ASP A 10 4.11 46.20 4.76
N SER A 11 3.79 45.02 5.28
CA SER A 11 4.41 43.77 4.82
C SER A 11 3.45 42.60 5.08
N SER A 12 2.34 42.57 4.35
CA SER A 12 1.55 41.36 4.19
C SER A 12 2.19 40.50 3.11
N ASP A 13 3.24 39.74 3.44
CA ASP A 13 3.77 38.73 2.53
C ASP A 13 2.95 37.44 2.69
N LYS A 14 1.82 37.41 1.97
CA LYS A 14 0.99 36.22 1.83
C LYS A 14 1.76 35.21 1.00
N SER A 15 2.11 34.09 1.64
CA SER A 15 2.33 32.77 1.03
C SER A 15 1.57 32.61 -0.30
N THR A 16 2.30 32.68 -1.41
CA THR A 16 1.74 32.40 -2.74
C THR A 16 2.05 30.96 -3.12
N THR A 17 1.10 30.07 -2.85
CA THR A 17 0.94 28.87 -3.67
C THR A 17 0.68 29.33 -5.12
N PRO A 18 1.33 28.78 -6.16
CA PRO A 18 1.12 29.27 -7.51
C PRO A 18 -0.34 29.03 -7.93
N THR A 19 -1.04 30.09 -8.31
CA THR A 19 -2.40 30.00 -8.87
C THR A 19 -2.43 29.12 -10.12
N ALA A 20 -3.53 28.41 -10.37
CA ALA A 20 -3.73 27.54 -11.54
C ALA A 20 -3.36 28.20 -12.89
N ALA A 21 -3.53 29.51 -13.02
CA ALA A 21 -3.13 30.29 -14.19
C ALA A 21 -1.60 30.30 -14.46
N LYS A 22 -0.76 30.24 -13.41
CA LYS A 22 0.71 30.15 -13.56
C LYS A 22 1.17 28.75 -13.96
N ARG A 23 0.48 27.69 -13.51
CA ARG A 23 0.74 26.31 -13.99
C ARG A 23 0.34 26.17 -15.46
N ALA A 24 -0.83 26.68 -15.85
CA ALA A 24 -1.24 26.77 -17.24
C ALA A 24 -0.25 27.57 -18.10
N ALA A 25 0.36 28.64 -17.55
CA ALA A 25 1.36 29.43 -18.27
C ALA A 25 2.69 28.69 -18.51
N VAL A 26 3.14 27.83 -17.58
CA VAL A 26 4.35 27.00 -17.78
C VAL A 26 4.07 25.88 -18.79
N THR A 27 2.90 25.23 -18.71
CA THR A 27 2.47 24.24 -19.70
C THR A 27 2.31 24.87 -21.09
N ASN A 28 1.73 26.08 -21.18
CA ASN A 28 1.59 26.81 -22.44
C ASN A 28 2.92 27.34 -22.98
N ALA A 29 3.90 27.67 -22.13
CA ALA A 29 5.24 28.06 -22.55
C ALA A 29 6.07 26.88 -23.08
N LEU A 30 5.89 25.68 -22.53
CA LEU A 30 6.45 24.43 -23.06
C LEU A 30 5.79 24.01 -24.38
N LEU A 31 4.48 24.22 -24.53
CA LEU A 31 3.74 23.98 -25.77
C LEU A 31 4.06 25.00 -26.89
N ALA A 32 4.68 26.14 -26.56
CA ALA A 32 5.03 27.20 -27.51
C ALA A 32 6.50 27.13 -27.99
N ALA A 33 7.27 26.14 -27.55
CA ALA A 33 8.60 25.87 -28.10
C ALA A 33 8.48 24.97 -29.33
N ASP A 34 9.03 25.39 -30.47
CA ASP A 34 8.91 24.74 -31.79
C ASP A 34 9.46 23.28 -31.85
N ASP A 35 10.09 22.78 -30.79
CA ASP A 35 10.70 21.44 -30.68
C ASP A 35 9.91 20.43 -29.81
N VAL A 36 8.73 20.80 -29.30
CA VAL A 36 7.93 19.93 -28.42
C VAL A 36 6.90 19.15 -29.22
N GLU A 37 7.08 17.83 -29.28
CA GLU A 37 6.16 16.96 -29.98
C GLU A 37 4.88 16.73 -29.19
N THR A 38 3.74 16.94 -29.84
CA THR A 38 2.41 16.79 -29.24
C THR A 38 1.62 15.66 -29.87
N ALA A 39 0.71 15.10 -29.09
CA ALA A 39 -0.27 14.11 -29.54
C ALA A 39 -1.53 14.22 -28.69
N THR A 40 -2.62 13.63 -29.18
CA THR A 40 -3.95 13.79 -28.59
C THR A 40 -4.46 12.47 -28.05
N LEU A 41 -4.95 12.46 -26.81
CA LEU A 41 -5.73 11.36 -26.27
C LEU A 41 -7.20 11.57 -26.67
N HIS A 42 -7.70 10.72 -27.57
CA HIS A 42 -9.10 10.70 -27.96
C HIS A 42 -9.85 9.60 -27.22
N PHE A 43 -11.05 9.90 -26.77
CA PHE A 43 -12.01 8.95 -26.22
C PHE A 43 -13.10 8.64 -27.25
N GLU A 44 -13.72 7.46 -27.14
CA GLU A 44 -14.81 7.05 -28.03
C GLU A 44 -16.06 7.96 -27.96
N ASP A 45 -16.23 8.71 -26.87
CA ASP A 45 -17.32 9.65 -26.68
C ASP A 45 -17.06 11.06 -27.27
N GLY A 46 -15.93 11.22 -27.97
CA GLY A 46 -15.57 12.45 -28.66
C GLY A 46 -14.71 13.42 -27.84
N LEU A 47 -14.46 13.15 -26.55
CA LEU A 47 -13.50 13.94 -25.78
C LEU A 47 -12.08 13.78 -26.37
N ALA A 48 -11.39 14.90 -26.58
CA ALA A 48 -10.01 14.94 -27.05
C ALA A 48 -9.19 15.83 -26.13
N ILE A 49 -8.05 15.32 -25.65
CA ILE A 49 -7.17 16.04 -24.72
C ILE A 49 -5.76 16.04 -25.30
N ASN A 50 -5.22 17.24 -25.56
CA ASN A 50 -3.85 17.39 -26.05
C ASN A 50 -2.86 17.14 -24.91
N GLY A 51 -1.77 16.45 -25.24
CA GLY A 51 -0.65 16.23 -24.35
C GLY A 51 0.68 16.38 -25.06
N VAL A 52 1.75 16.39 -24.28
CA VAL A 52 3.12 16.42 -24.78
C VAL A 52 3.69 15.02 -24.78
N SER A 53 4.25 14.59 -25.91
CA SER A 53 4.88 13.29 -26.06
C SER A 53 6.21 13.24 -25.31
N PHE A 54 6.43 12.16 -24.58
CA PHE A 54 7.75 11.80 -24.03
C PHE A 54 8.14 10.34 -24.33
N GLY A 55 7.23 9.54 -24.87
CA GLY A 55 7.45 8.16 -25.31
C GLY A 55 7.69 8.05 -26.82
N ALA A 56 7.33 6.90 -27.40
CA ALA A 56 7.48 6.64 -28.83
C ALA A 56 6.50 7.47 -29.69
N LYS A 57 6.96 7.88 -30.88
CA LYS A 57 6.19 8.60 -31.91
C LYS A 57 5.26 7.65 -32.67
N LYS A 58 4.33 7.03 -31.97
CA LYS A 58 3.46 5.98 -32.55
C LYS A 58 2.03 6.12 -32.04
N SER A 59 1.06 6.20 -32.94
CA SER A 59 -0.34 6.16 -32.53
C SER A 59 -0.74 4.74 -32.08
N MET A 60 -1.50 4.65 -30.99
CA MET A 60 -1.98 3.37 -30.44
C MET A 60 -3.39 3.52 -29.88
N SER A 61 -4.24 2.51 -30.08
CA SER A 61 -5.59 2.41 -29.50
C SER A 61 -5.62 1.38 -28.37
N GLY A 62 -6.59 1.53 -27.46
CA GLY A 62 -6.82 0.58 -26.38
C GLY A 62 -7.95 1.00 -25.44
N GLU A 63 -8.21 0.15 -24.45
CA GLU A 63 -9.08 0.50 -23.32
C GLU A 63 -8.31 1.45 -22.39
N VAL A 64 -8.84 2.64 -22.11
CA VAL A 64 -8.24 3.61 -21.21
C VAL A 64 -8.63 3.26 -19.78
N VAL A 65 -7.63 2.95 -18.97
CA VAL A 65 -7.78 2.50 -17.58
C VAL A 65 -6.91 3.36 -16.66
N PHE A 66 -7.27 3.44 -15.38
CA PHE A 66 -6.42 4.11 -14.38
C PHE A 66 -5.94 3.13 -13.32
N ASN A 67 -4.80 3.41 -12.70
CA ASN A 67 -4.32 2.68 -11.52
C ASN A 67 -3.91 3.65 -10.41
N THR A 68 -4.30 3.36 -9.17
CA THR A 68 -4.05 4.19 -7.98
C THR A 68 -2.71 3.98 -7.29
N GLY A 69 -1.91 3.03 -7.77
CA GLY A 69 -0.55 2.77 -7.29
C GLY A 69 0.34 4.01 -7.43
N MET A 70 1.08 4.31 -6.35
CA MET A 70 1.92 5.51 -6.29
C MET A 70 3.38 5.26 -6.64
N VAL A 71 3.80 4.00 -6.58
CA VAL A 71 5.17 3.55 -6.81
C VAL A 71 5.14 2.30 -7.70
N GLY A 72 6.31 1.84 -8.14
CA GLY A 72 6.43 0.62 -8.93
C GLY A 72 5.95 0.75 -10.38
N TYR A 73 6.14 1.91 -11.04
CA TYR A 73 5.79 2.04 -12.45
C TYR A 73 6.56 1.08 -13.38
N PRO A 74 7.85 0.74 -13.22
CA PRO A 74 8.50 -0.24 -14.11
C PRO A 74 7.82 -1.62 -14.06
N GLU A 75 7.46 -2.07 -12.86
CA GLU A 75 6.74 -3.31 -12.58
C GLU A 75 5.32 -3.25 -13.15
N ALA A 76 4.58 -2.17 -12.89
CA ALA A 76 3.22 -1.98 -13.41
C ALA A 76 3.19 -1.93 -14.95
N LEU A 77 4.11 -1.23 -15.59
CA LEU A 77 4.15 -1.09 -17.05
C LEU A 77 4.56 -2.39 -17.76
N SER A 78 5.18 -3.33 -17.04
CA SER A 78 5.55 -4.66 -17.51
C SER A 78 4.56 -5.76 -17.08
N ASP A 79 3.47 -5.44 -16.38
CA ASP A 79 2.41 -6.38 -16.03
C ASP A 79 1.59 -6.80 -17.27
N PRO A 80 1.57 -8.10 -17.65
CA PRO A 80 0.83 -8.59 -18.82
C PRO A 80 -0.67 -8.29 -18.80
N SER A 81 -1.25 -8.07 -17.62
CA SER A 81 -2.68 -7.80 -17.44
C SER A 81 -3.10 -6.46 -18.08
N TYR A 82 -2.15 -5.55 -18.36
CA TYR A 82 -2.38 -4.31 -19.11
C TYR A 82 -2.31 -4.44 -20.64
N SER A 83 -2.11 -5.65 -21.18
CA SER A 83 -2.01 -5.80 -22.64
C SER A 83 -3.25 -5.25 -23.34
N GLY A 84 -3.05 -4.34 -24.32
CA GLY A 84 -4.14 -3.67 -25.02
C GLY A 84 -4.72 -2.43 -24.32
N GLN A 85 -4.19 -2.03 -23.16
CA GLN A 85 -4.73 -0.91 -22.38
C GLN A 85 -3.83 0.33 -22.44
N ILE A 86 -4.44 1.52 -22.43
CA ILE A 86 -3.76 2.80 -22.24
C ILE A 86 -3.84 3.12 -20.74
N LEU A 87 -2.70 3.13 -20.06
CA LEU A 87 -2.64 3.28 -18.61
C LEU A 87 -2.53 4.75 -18.21
N VAL A 88 -3.44 5.18 -17.34
CA VAL A 88 -3.43 6.48 -16.67
C VAL A 88 -2.93 6.28 -15.23
N LEU A 89 -1.80 6.89 -14.88
CA LEU A 89 -1.29 6.86 -13.52
C LEU A 89 -1.88 8.03 -12.71
N THR A 90 -2.48 7.74 -11.56
CA THR A 90 -3.07 8.80 -10.72
C THR A 90 -2.03 9.57 -9.93
N PHE A 91 -0.88 8.93 -9.62
CA PHE A 91 0.20 9.63 -8.96
C PHE A 91 0.82 10.64 -9.93
N PRO A 92 0.91 11.93 -9.56
CA PRO A 92 1.14 12.99 -10.53
C PRO A 92 2.58 13.04 -11.06
N LEU A 93 3.57 12.61 -10.25
CA LEU A 93 4.99 12.74 -10.55
C LEU A 93 5.56 11.38 -10.99
N ILE A 94 5.78 11.20 -12.30
CA ILE A 94 6.22 9.91 -12.86
C ILE A 94 7.57 10.05 -13.57
N GLY A 95 8.45 9.07 -13.39
CA GLY A 95 9.80 9.03 -13.97
C GLY A 95 10.93 9.43 -13.00
N ASN A 96 10.59 9.84 -11.78
CA ASN A 96 11.50 10.33 -10.75
C ASN A 96 12.66 9.38 -10.39
N TYR A 97 12.48 8.06 -10.53
CA TYR A 97 13.52 7.07 -10.26
C TYR A 97 14.00 6.31 -11.51
N GLY A 98 13.72 6.84 -12.72
CA GLY A 98 14.21 6.27 -13.97
C GLY A 98 13.71 4.85 -14.22
N VAL A 99 14.45 4.06 -14.98
CA VAL A 99 14.18 2.64 -15.22
C VAL A 99 15.43 1.82 -14.91
N PRO A 100 15.31 0.72 -14.16
CA PRO A 100 16.44 -0.13 -13.81
C PRO A 100 16.94 -0.97 -14.98
N SER A 101 18.09 -1.62 -14.81
CA SER A 101 18.65 -2.53 -15.80
C SER A 101 17.79 -3.78 -16.00
N GLN A 102 17.92 -4.40 -17.18
CA GLN A 102 17.33 -5.71 -17.53
C GLN A 102 18.16 -6.88 -16.98
N GLU A 103 18.89 -6.67 -15.89
CA GLU A 103 19.66 -7.73 -15.23
C GLU A 103 18.73 -8.89 -14.86
N GLN A 104 19.19 -10.11 -15.13
CA GLN A 104 18.45 -11.32 -14.81
C GLN A 104 18.78 -11.79 -13.40
N ASP A 105 17.77 -12.31 -12.71
CA ASP A 105 17.96 -13.05 -11.47
C ASP A 105 18.45 -14.50 -11.72
N GLU A 106 18.64 -15.24 -10.64
CA GLU A 106 19.07 -16.66 -10.66
C GLU A 106 18.12 -17.60 -11.42
N PHE A 107 16.90 -17.17 -11.74
CA PHE A 107 15.92 -17.94 -12.52
C PHE A 107 15.91 -17.53 -14.00
N GLY A 108 16.80 -16.63 -14.41
CA GLY A 108 16.87 -16.09 -15.77
C GLY A 108 15.72 -15.14 -16.09
N LEU A 109 15.11 -14.50 -15.09
CA LEU A 109 14.04 -13.53 -15.24
C LEU A 109 14.56 -12.11 -14.99
N PRO A 110 14.15 -11.09 -15.77
CA PRO A 110 14.46 -9.70 -15.47
C PRO A 110 14.07 -9.30 -14.05
N LYS A 111 15.05 -8.93 -13.22
CA LYS A 111 14.91 -8.77 -11.77
C LYS A 111 13.84 -7.76 -11.34
N ASN A 112 13.74 -6.66 -12.08
CA ASN A 112 12.90 -5.50 -11.73
C ASN A 112 11.68 -5.33 -12.65
N PHE A 113 11.30 -6.38 -13.39
CA PHE A 113 10.17 -6.34 -14.31
C PHE A 113 9.32 -7.60 -14.20
N GLU A 114 8.02 -7.42 -14.40
CA GLU A 114 7.03 -8.48 -14.23
C GLU A 114 6.74 -9.25 -15.52
N SER A 115 7.31 -8.84 -16.64
CA SER A 115 7.43 -9.64 -17.86
C SER A 115 8.64 -9.20 -18.69
N SER A 116 8.95 -9.91 -19.78
CA SER A 116 10.10 -9.61 -20.63
C SER A 116 9.96 -8.36 -21.52
N LYS A 117 8.83 -7.64 -21.44
CA LYS A 117 8.55 -6.45 -22.27
C LYS A 117 7.60 -5.49 -21.56
N VAL A 118 7.53 -4.25 -22.06
CA VAL A 118 6.44 -3.33 -21.73
C VAL A 118 5.13 -3.85 -22.31
N GLN A 119 4.07 -3.87 -21.50
CA GLN A 119 2.79 -4.52 -21.83
C GLN A 119 1.68 -3.52 -22.16
N ILE A 120 1.71 -2.33 -21.56
CA ILE A 120 0.78 -1.25 -21.86
C ILE A 120 0.85 -0.83 -23.34
N SER A 121 -0.28 -0.38 -23.89
CA SER A 121 -0.36 0.18 -25.25
C SER A 121 -0.04 1.67 -25.30
N GLY A 122 -0.14 2.36 -24.16
CA GLY A 122 0.24 3.75 -24.02
C GLY A 122 0.20 4.19 -22.56
N LEU A 123 0.89 5.29 -22.24
CA LEU A 123 0.98 5.83 -20.88
C LEU A 123 0.51 7.29 -20.83
N ILE A 124 -0.32 7.63 -19.86
CA ILE A 124 -0.81 8.98 -19.61
C ILE A 124 -0.44 9.38 -18.18
N VAL A 125 0.27 10.50 -18.04
CA VAL A 125 0.70 11.03 -16.74
C VAL A 125 0.40 12.52 -16.63
N SER A 126 0.36 13.04 -15.40
CA SER A 126 0.21 14.47 -15.16
C SER A 126 1.53 15.19 -15.41
N GLU A 127 2.61 14.76 -14.77
CA GLU A 127 3.93 15.37 -14.85
C GLU A 127 4.99 14.28 -15.07
N TYR A 128 5.89 14.54 -16.01
CA TYR A 128 7.02 13.67 -16.31
C TYR A 128 8.32 14.27 -15.77
N SER A 129 9.04 13.50 -14.95
CA SER A 129 10.38 13.86 -14.49
C SER A 129 11.41 13.55 -15.58
N PHE A 130 11.94 14.60 -16.22
CA PHE A 130 13.00 14.48 -17.23
C PHE A 130 14.33 14.01 -16.63
N GLU A 131 14.64 14.50 -15.43
CA GLU A 131 15.78 14.06 -14.63
C GLU A 131 15.31 13.03 -13.60
N HIS A 132 16.09 11.96 -13.46
CA HIS A 132 15.81 10.88 -12.51
C HIS A 132 16.97 10.69 -11.55
N SER A 133 16.67 10.21 -10.34
CA SER A 133 17.69 9.92 -9.33
C SER A 133 17.30 8.70 -8.51
N HIS A 134 17.94 7.57 -8.82
CA HIS A 134 17.84 6.34 -8.06
C HIS A 134 19.07 5.49 -8.33
N TRP A 135 19.60 4.82 -7.30
CA TRP A 135 20.90 4.13 -7.36
C TRP A 135 20.96 3.00 -8.40
N ASN A 136 19.81 2.43 -8.78
CA ASN A 136 19.71 1.34 -9.77
C ASN A 136 19.25 1.81 -11.16
N ALA A 137 18.98 3.10 -11.37
CA ALA A 137 18.48 3.61 -12.63
C ALA A 137 19.58 3.63 -13.69
N VAL A 138 19.28 3.14 -14.90
CA VAL A 138 20.23 3.10 -16.03
C VAL A 138 19.74 3.88 -17.25
N THR A 139 18.46 4.22 -17.30
CA THR A 139 17.86 5.00 -18.39
C THR A 139 16.64 5.77 -17.91
N SER A 140 16.24 6.79 -18.68
CA SER A 140 15.01 7.53 -18.41
C SER A 140 13.78 6.69 -18.78
N LEU A 141 12.64 6.96 -18.13
CA LEU A 141 11.38 6.29 -18.49
C LEU A 141 10.97 6.60 -19.95
N GLY A 142 11.16 7.83 -20.41
CA GLY A 142 10.85 8.21 -21.79
C GLY A 142 11.66 7.41 -22.81
N ASP A 143 12.97 7.25 -22.60
CA ASP A 143 13.83 6.50 -23.53
C ASP A 143 13.54 5.01 -23.51
N TRP A 144 13.22 4.45 -22.34
CA TRP A 144 12.75 3.07 -22.24
C TRP A 144 11.45 2.84 -23.02
N LEU A 145 10.47 3.75 -22.92
CA LEU A 145 9.21 3.65 -23.65
C LEU A 145 9.40 3.82 -25.17
N LYS A 146 10.30 4.72 -25.61
CA LYS A 146 10.70 4.87 -27.02
C LYS A 146 11.29 3.56 -27.55
N ALA A 147 12.22 2.94 -26.81
CA ALA A 147 12.85 1.68 -27.20
C ALA A 147 11.84 0.52 -27.33
N HIS A 148 10.75 0.56 -26.56
CA HIS A 148 9.67 -0.43 -26.62
C HIS A 148 8.51 -0.04 -27.55
N ASN A 149 8.64 1.05 -28.31
CA ASN A 149 7.61 1.57 -29.21
C ASN A 149 6.26 1.85 -28.52
N VAL A 150 6.30 2.36 -27.28
CA VAL A 150 5.12 2.71 -26.48
C VAL A 150 4.95 4.23 -26.43
N PRO A 151 3.83 4.78 -26.94
CA PRO A 151 3.56 6.20 -26.82
C PRO A 151 3.23 6.59 -25.39
N ALA A 152 3.63 7.81 -25.01
CA ALA A 152 3.35 8.31 -23.68
C ALA A 152 3.17 9.83 -23.69
N LEU A 153 2.15 10.32 -22.99
CA LEU A 153 1.81 11.74 -22.91
C LEU A 153 1.85 12.25 -21.46
N TYR A 154 2.44 13.43 -21.27
CA TYR A 154 2.37 14.18 -20.02
C TYR A 154 1.66 15.53 -20.20
N GLY A 155 1.30 16.19 -19.10
CA GLY A 155 0.56 17.46 -19.10
C GLY A 155 -0.96 17.29 -19.13
N LEU A 156 -1.47 16.06 -18.98
CA LEU A 156 -2.90 15.78 -18.92
C LEU A 156 -3.41 15.78 -17.47
N ASP A 157 -4.65 16.26 -17.25
CA ASP A 157 -5.32 16.13 -15.96
C ASP A 157 -5.75 14.67 -15.73
N THR A 158 -4.86 13.87 -15.15
CA THR A 158 -5.13 12.47 -14.85
C THR A 158 -6.24 12.29 -13.82
N ARG A 159 -6.51 13.28 -12.96
CA ARG A 159 -7.63 13.26 -12.01
C ARG A 159 -8.97 13.43 -12.74
N MET A 160 -9.06 14.35 -13.70
CA MET A 160 -10.23 14.51 -14.56
C MET A 160 -10.52 13.21 -15.33
N ILE A 161 -9.50 12.64 -15.96
CA ILE A 161 -9.63 11.37 -16.71
C ILE A 161 -10.09 10.23 -15.78
N THR A 162 -9.49 10.11 -14.60
CA THR A 162 -9.87 9.10 -13.59
C THR A 162 -11.33 9.24 -13.18
N LYS A 163 -11.79 10.46 -12.89
CA LYS A 163 -13.21 10.71 -12.56
C LYS A 163 -14.14 10.30 -13.70
N LYS A 164 -13.78 10.64 -14.94
CA LYS A 164 -14.55 10.29 -16.13
C LYS A 164 -14.71 8.78 -16.28
N ILE A 165 -13.60 8.03 -16.18
CA ILE A 165 -13.62 6.55 -16.23
C ILE A 165 -14.46 5.98 -15.09
N ARG A 166 -14.37 6.55 -13.88
CA ARG A 166 -15.19 6.09 -12.74
C ARG A 166 -16.70 6.34 -12.95
N GLU A 167 -17.05 7.45 -13.58
CA GLU A 167 -18.44 7.87 -13.83
C GLU A 167 -19.08 7.10 -14.99
N HIS A 168 -18.35 6.85 -16.09
CA HIS A 168 -18.88 6.22 -17.30
C HIS A 168 -18.49 4.74 -17.47
N GLY A 169 -17.52 4.26 -16.69
CA GLY A 169 -16.84 2.99 -16.91
C GLY A 169 -15.57 3.12 -17.73
N SER A 170 -14.81 2.03 -17.87
CA SER A 170 -13.66 1.96 -18.78
C SER A 170 -14.11 2.40 -20.19
N LEU A 171 -13.39 3.36 -20.77
CA LEU A 171 -13.68 3.91 -22.09
C LEU A 171 -12.64 3.44 -23.09
N LEU A 172 -13.04 3.24 -24.34
CA LEU A 172 -12.09 3.06 -25.41
C LEU A 172 -11.46 4.40 -25.80
N GLY A 173 -10.19 4.36 -26.20
CA GLY A 173 -9.48 5.54 -26.63
C GLY A 173 -8.27 5.24 -27.50
N LYS A 174 -7.62 6.32 -27.95
CA LYS A 174 -6.37 6.27 -28.71
C LYS A 174 -5.48 7.44 -28.37
N ILE A 175 -4.17 7.20 -28.34
CA ILE A 175 -3.16 8.24 -28.47
C ILE A 175 -2.90 8.41 -29.96
N GLU A 176 -3.14 9.61 -30.48
CA GLU A 176 -3.02 9.91 -31.92
C GLU A 176 -2.02 11.04 -32.17
N PHE A 177 -1.00 10.73 -32.96
CA PHE A 177 -0.10 11.71 -33.55
C PHE A 177 -0.69 12.23 -34.87
N PRO A 178 -0.53 13.52 -35.20
CA PRO A 178 -1.12 14.12 -36.41
C PRO A 178 -0.78 13.39 -37.73
N SER A 179 0.40 12.77 -37.81
CA SER A 179 0.88 12.05 -39.00
C SER A 179 0.41 10.59 -39.08
N GLN A 180 -0.24 10.06 -38.06
CA GLN A 180 -0.57 8.63 -37.93
C GLN A 180 -2.02 8.43 -37.45
N PRO A 181 -3.03 8.74 -38.28
CA PRO A 181 -4.42 8.55 -37.91
C PRO A 181 -4.76 7.06 -37.77
N ILE A 182 -5.44 6.68 -36.69
CA ILE A 182 -5.87 5.30 -36.42
C ILE A 182 -7.32 5.26 -35.94
N LYS A 183 -7.93 4.07 -36.00
CA LYS A 183 -9.26 3.82 -35.44
C LYS A 183 -9.16 3.44 -33.96
N ILE A 184 -10.23 3.70 -33.20
CA ILE A 184 -10.38 3.17 -31.84
C ILE A 184 -10.82 1.71 -31.97
N GLU A 185 -10.07 0.80 -31.36
CA GLU A 185 -10.33 -0.64 -31.36
C GLU A 185 -10.50 -1.14 -29.93
N ASP A 186 -11.46 -2.05 -29.72
CA ASP A 186 -11.68 -2.71 -28.43
C ASP A 186 -10.77 -3.93 -28.30
N PRO A 187 -9.76 -3.90 -27.41
CA PRO A 187 -8.84 -5.01 -27.23
C PRO A 187 -9.52 -6.27 -26.67
N ASN A 188 -10.64 -6.11 -25.94
CA ASN A 188 -11.35 -7.23 -25.29
C ASN A 188 -12.09 -8.13 -26.29
N LYS A 189 -12.24 -7.70 -27.56
CA LYS A 189 -12.78 -8.54 -28.64
C LYS A 189 -11.77 -9.52 -29.22
N THR A 190 -10.52 -9.48 -28.73
CA THR A 190 -9.44 -10.37 -29.16
C THR A 190 -8.97 -11.22 -27.99
N ASN A 191 -8.41 -12.40 -28.29
CA ASN A 191 -7.82 -13.25 -27.27
C ASN A 191 -6.46 -12.69 -26.81
N LEU A 192 -6.50 -11.79 -25.83
CA LEU A 192 -5.31 -11.16 -25.26
C LEU A 192 -4.42 -12.17 -24.52
N VAL A 193 -5.02 -13.21 -23.93
CA VAL A 193 -4.30 -14.30 -23.27
C VAL A 193 -3.35 -14.99 -24.26
N ALA A 194 -3.83 -15.30 -25.47
CA ALA A 194 -3.02 -15.91 -26.53
C ALA A 194 -1.87 -15.01 -27.01
N LYS A 195 -1.99 -13.68 -26.87
CA LYS A 195 -0.98 -12.68 -27.25
C LYS A 195 0.18 -12.62 -26.24
N VAL A 196 -0.12 -12.83 -24.95
CA VAL A 196 0.89 -12.74 -23.88
C VAL A 196 1.44 -14.09 -23.45
N SER A 197 0.69 -15.18 -23.62
CA SER A 197 1.12 -16.53 -23.28
C SER A 197 2.36 -16.95 -24.09
N PRO A 198 3.32 -17.65 -23.46
CA PRO A 198 4.44 -18.27 -24.16
C PRO A 198 3.93 -19.31 -25.16
N LYS A 199 4.75 -19.60 -26.18
CA LYS A 199 4.46 -20.61 -27.21
C LYS A 199 5.05 -21.99 -26.90
N GLN A 200 5.93 -22.07 -25.92
CA GLN A 200 6.62 -23.29 -25.53
C GLN A 200 6.59 -23.44 -24.02
N THR A 201 6.58 -24.70 -23.57
CA THR A 201 6.70 -25.03 -22.15
C THR A 201 8.10 -24.70 -21.65
N LYS A 202 8.20 -24.10 -20.46
CA LYS A 202 9.46 -23.87 -19.76
C LYS A 202 9.42 -24.53 -18.38
N VAL A 203 10.54 -25.12 -17.96
CA VAL A 203 10.68 -25.72 -16.63
C VAL A 203 11.68 -24.90 -15.84
N TYR A 204 11.30 -24.50 -14.63
CA TYR A 204 12.16 -23.83 -13.66
C TYR A 204 12.45 -24.78 -12.50
N ASN A 205 13.69 -24.72 -11.98
CA ASN A 205 14.13 -25.52 -10.84
C ASN A 205 13.92 -27.03 -11.06
N ALA A 206 14.40 -27.51 -12.21
CA ALA A 206 14.27 -28.91 -12.62
C ALA A 206 14.96 -29.86 -11.62
N GLY A 207 14.28 -30.94 -11.28
CA GLY A 207 14.68 -31.92 -10.28
C GLY A 207 14.10 -31.66 -8.88
N ALA A 208 13.48 -30.50 -8.64
CA ALA A 208 12.91 -30.16 -7.35
C ALA A 208 11.51 -30.79 -7.13
N SER A 209 10.98 -30.61 -5.92
CA SER A 209 9.70 -31.14 -5.48
C SER A 209 9.07 -30.19 -4.45
N PRO A 210 7.75 -29.94 -4.50
CA PRO A 210 6.75 -30.58 -5.37
C PRO A 210 6.79 -30.06 -6.82
N LYS A 211 6.14 -30.81 -7.74
CA LYS A 211 6.04 -30.47 -9.17
C LYS A 211 4.72 -29.79 -9.48
N ILE A 212 4.76 -28.55 -9.98
CA ILE A 212 3.57 -27.78 -10.29
C ILE A 212 3.49 -27.50 -11.79
N ILE A 213 2.32 -27.75 -12.39
CA ILE A 213 2.00 -27.23 -13.73
C ILE A 213 1.32 -25.87 -13.57
N ALA A 214 1.92 -24.83 -14.16
CA ALA A 214 1.38 -23.47 -14.16
C ALA A 214 0.94 -23.07 -15.56
N PHE A 215 -0.36 -22.77 -15.73
CA PHE A 215 -0.89 -22.18 -16.95
C PHE A 215 -0.52 -20.70 -17.03
N ASP A 216 0.29 -20.36 -18.02
CA ASP A 216 0.68 -18.98 -18.28
C ASP A 216 -0.36 -18.29 -19.17
N CYS A 217 -1.24 -17.54 -18.52
CA CYS A 217 -2.24 -16.71 -19.17
C CYS A 217 -1.79 -15.24 -19.32
N GLY A 218 -0.49 -14.96 -19.13
CA GLY A 218 0.04 -13.62 -18.86
C GLY A 218 0.71 -13.56 -17.48
N MET A 219 1.44 -14.60 -17.11
CA MET A 219 1.99 -14.79 -15.79
C MET A 219 3.06 -13.75 -15.46
N LYS A 220 2.86 -13.07 -14.34
CA LYS A 220 3.87 -12.18 -13.77
C LYS A 220 5.09 -12.95 -13.29
N HIS A 221 6.28 -12.41 -13.52
CA HIS A 221 7.53 -13.04 -13.10
C HIS A 221 7.61 -13.30 -11.59
N ASN A 222 7.04 -12.43 -10.75
CA ASN A 222 7.12 -12.65 -9.30
C ASN A 222 6.36 -13.90 -8.83
N ILE A 223 5.35 -14.37 -9.58
CA ILE A 223 4.71 -15.67 -9.32
C ILE A 223 5.73 -16.81 -9.44
N VAL A 224 6.55 -16.78 -10.49
CA VAL A 224 7.61 -17.77 -10.70
C VAL A 224 8.62 -17.72 -9.57
N ARG A 225 9.05 -16.51 -9.18
CA ARG A 225 9.99 -16.31 -8.06
C ARG A 225 9.47 -16.88 -6.76
N TYR A 226 8.21 -16.62 -6.41
CA TYR A 226 7.61 -17.13 -5.17
C TYR A 226 7.52 -18.66 -5.14
N LEU A 227 7.03 -19.28 -6.23
CA LEU A 227 6.92 -20.74 -6.27
C LEU A 227 8.29 -21.40 -6.27
N VAL A 228 9.19 -20.96 -7.16
CA VAL A 228 10.53 -21.54 -7.29
C VAL A 228 11.37 -21.30 -6.03
N GLY A 229 11.32 -20.09 -5.46
CA GLY A 229 12.00 -19.76 -4.20
C GLY A 229 11.53 -20.57 -3.00
N LYS A 230 10.35 -21.20 -3.08
CA LYS A 230 9.83 -22.17 -2.09
C LYS A 230 10.14 -23.63 -2.44
N GLY A 231 11.07 -23.87 -3.38
CA GLY A 231 11.57 -25.21 -3.71
C GLY A 231 10.74 -25.97 -4.74
N VAL A 232 9.79 -25.32 -5.43
CA VAL A 232 8.93 -25.96 -6.45
C VAL A 232 9.70 -26.20 -7.75
N GLU A 233 9.50 -27.37 -8.37
CA GLU A 233 9.76 -27.55 -9.81
C GLU A 233 8.54 -27.02 -10.58
N LEU A 234 8.70 -25.90 -11.28
CA LEU A 234 7.59 -25.21 -11.94
C LEU A 234 7.63 -25.46 -13.45
N THR A 235 6.67 -26.23 -13.96
CA THR A 235 6.44 -26.41 -15.40
C THR A 235 5.41 -25.39 -15.88
N VAL A 236 5.90 -24.31 -16.49
CA VAL A 236 5.10 -23.25 -17.08
C VAL A 236 4.66 -23.68 -18.48
N VAL A 237 3.34 -23.80 -18.69
CA VAL A 237 2.75 -24.25 -19.96
C VAL A 237 1.96 -23.10 -20.63
N PRO A 238 1.87 -23.10 -21.97
CA PRO A 238 0.99 -22.19 -22.68
C PRO A 238 -0.47 -22.25 -22.18
N TYR A 239 -1.20 -21.15 -22.30
CA TYR A 239 -2.61 -21.06 -21.88
C TYR A 239 -3.50 -22.18 -22.47
N ASP A 240 -3.21 -22.64 -23.70
CA ASP A 240 -3.96 -23.65 -24.44
C ASP A 240 -3.45 -25.08 -24.24
N TYR A 241 -2.60 -25.32 -23.23
CA TYR A 241 -2.12 -26.65 -22.89
C TYR A 241 -3.27 -27.59 -22.51
N ASN A 242 -3.32 -28.76 -23.14
CA ASN A 242 -4.35 -29.76 -22.86
C ASN A 242 -3.92 -30.66 -21.69
N LEU A 243 -4.45 -30.38 -20.50
CA LEU A 243 -4.08 -31.10 -19.28
C LEU A 243 -4.53 -32.57 -19.30
N ALA A 244 -5.68 -32.86 -19.91
CA ALA A 244 -6.23 -34.22 -20.01
C ALA A 244 -5.34 -35.16 -20.82
N LYS A 245 -4.51 -34.60 -21.72
CA LYS A 245 -3.53 -35.35 -22.53
C LYS A 245 -2.11 -35.29 -21.96
N SER A 246 -1.92 -34.68 -20.79
CA SER A 246 -0.60 -34.57 -20.17
C SER A 246 -0.10 -35.94 -19.73
N THR A 247 1.13 -36.26 -20.13
CA THR A 247 1.88 -37.42 -19.62
C THR A 247 2.82 -37.04 -18.48
N LYS A 248 2.89 -35.75 -18.12
CA LYS A 248 3.79 -35.26 -17.07
C LYS A 248 3.18 -35.57 -15.71
N HIS A 249 4.02 -35.97 -14.77
CA HIS A 249 3.66 -36.02 -13.36
C HIS A 249 3.60 -34.61 -12.79
N TYR A 250 2.57 -34.32 -12.01
CA TYR A 250 2.41 -33.07 -11.29
C TYR A 250 1.64 -33.32 -9.99
N ASP A 251 1.97 -32.53 -8.98
CA ASP A 251 1.42 -32.61 -7.62
C ASP A 251 0.36 -31.52 -7.39
N GLY A 252 0.39 -30.44 -8.18
CA GLY A 252 -0.56 -29.33 -8.12
C GLY A 252 -0.66 -28.57 -9.43
N ILE A 253 -1.73 -27.80 -9.55
CA ILE A 253 -2.04 -26.97 -10.72
C ILE A 253 -2.13 -25.52 -10.29
N PHE A 254 -1.52 -24.63 -11.06
CA PHE A 254 -1.56 -23.21 -10.86
C PHE A 254 -2.10 -22.49 -12.10
N ILE A 255 -2.91 -21.45 -11.92
CA ILE A 255 -3.47 -20.64 -13.02
C ILE A 255 -3.07 -19.19 -12.78
N SER A 256 -2.28 -18.61 -13.68
CA SER A 256 -1.74 -17.26 -13.49
C SER A 256 -2.77 -16.16 -13.71
N ASN A 257 -2.34 -14.94 -13.40
CA ASN A 257 -2.99 -13.72 -13.87
C ASN A 257 -2.93 -13.61 -15.41
N GLY A 258 -3.63 -12.61 -15.95
CA GLY A 258 -3.61 -12.32 -17.38
C GLY A 258 -4.57 -11.20 -17.79
N PRO A 259 -4.50 -10.77 -19.06
CA PRO A 259 -5.35 -9.71 -19.61
C PRO A 259 -6.66 -10.24 -20.22
N GLY A 260 -7.62 -9.33 -20.39
CA GLY A 260 -8.79 -9.53 -21.24
C GLY A 260 -9.96 -10.23 -20.57
N ASP A 261 -10.92 -10.64 -21.40
CA ASP A 261 -12.12 -11.35 -21.00
C ASP A 261 -11.79 -12.83 -20.69
N PRO A 262 -12.14 -13.34 -19.49
CA PRO A 262 -11.86 -14.73 -19.12
C PRO A 262 -12.53 -15.75 -20.04
N GLU A 263 -13.65 -15.44 -20.69
CA GLU A 263 -14.33 -16.35 -21.62
C GLU A 263 -13.51 -16.63 -22.89
N MET A 264 -12.55 -15.76 -23.22
CA MET A 264 -11.62 -15.97 -24.34
C MET A 264 -10.58 -17.08 -24.06
N ALA A 265 -10.43 -17.52 -22.80
CA ALA A 265 -9.49 -18.55 -22.38
C ALA A 265 -10.10 -19.97 -22.37
N GLN A 266 -10.97 -20.28 -23.33
CA GLN A 266 -11.75 -21.54 -23.36
C GLN A 266 -10.90 -22.80 -23.21
N ALA A 267 -9.74 -22.87 -23.87
CA ALA A 267 -8.84 -24.02 -23.78
C ALA A 267 -8.32 -24.25 -22.34
N THR A 268 -8.01 -23.17 -21.61
CA THR A 268 -7.63 -23.22 -20.20
C THR A 268 -8.82 -23.65 -19.35
N ILE A 269 -10.00 -23.04 -19.56
CA ILE A 269 -11.24 -23.39 -18.85
C ILE A 269 -11.55 -24.89 -18.99
N ASP A 270 -11.41 -25.46 -20.19
CA ASP A 270 -11.68 -26.88 -20.44
C ASP A 270 -10.68 -27.79 -19.72
N SER A 271 -9.38 -27.44 -19.73
CA SER A 271 -8.35 -28.16 -18.98
C SER A 271 -8.60 -28.13 -17.47
N ILE A 272 -8.99 -26.98 -16.92
CA ILE A 272 -9.29 -26.84 -15.49
C ILE A 272 -10.61 -27.52 -15.13
N ARG A 273 -11.63 -27.46 -16.00
CA ARG A 273 -12.89 -28.20 -15.83
C ARG A 273 -12.65 -29.70 -15.80
N TRP A 274 -11.75 -30.20 -16.64
CA TRP A 274 -11.32 -31.59 -16.55
C TRP A 274 -10.64 -31.90 -15.22
N ALA A 275 -9.76 -31.02 -14.72
CA ALA A 275 -9.02 -31.21 -13.47
C ALA A 275 -9.91 -31.25 -12.22
N ILE A 276 -10.87 -30.34 -12.09
CA ILE A 276 -11.75 -30.27 -10.91
C ILE A 276 -12.68 -31.49 -10.78
N ASN A 277 -12.92 -32.18 -11.89
CA ASN A 277 -13.73 -33.40 -11.99
C ASN A 277 -12.90 -34.69 -11.80
N GLN A 278 -11.60 -34.59 -11.53
CA GLN A 278 -10.81 -35.76 -11.13
C GLN A 278 -11.10 -36.16 -9.68
N GLU A 279 -10.80 -37.42 -9.35
CA GLU A 279 -11.00 -38.02 -8.03
C GLU A 279 -9.78 -38.89 -7.64
N GLY A 280 -9.71 -39.30 -6.38
CA GLY A 280 -8.61 -40.12 -5.84
C GLY A 280 -7.23 -39.46 -6.07
N ASP A 281 -6.23 -40.25 -6.44
CA ASP A 281 -4.86 -39.77 -6.63
C ASP A 281 -4.69 -38.76 -7.79
N LYS A 282 -5.69 -38.67 -8.68
CA LYS A 282 -5.73 -37.71 -9.79
C LYS A 282 -6.25 -36.34 -9.37
N LEU A 283 -6.92 -36.24 -8.21
CA LEU A 283 -7.34 -34.97 -7.65
C LEU A 283 -6.11 -34.22 -7.13
N LYS A 284 -5.71 -33.14 -7.82
CA LYS A 284 -4.57 -32.31 -7.41
C LYS A 284 -5.04 -30.93 -6.91
N PRO A 285 -4.39 -30.33 -5.90
CA PRO A 285 -4.69 -28.96 -5.48
C PRO A 285 -4.59 -27.96 -6.62
N ILE A 286 -5.48 -26.96 -6.62
CA ILE A 286 -5.54 -25.91 -7.63
C ILE A 286 -5.49 -24.56 -6.96
N PHE A 287 -4.60 -23.68 -7.44
CA PHE A 287 -4.54 -22.28 -7.03
C PHE A 287 -4.58 -21.34 -8.24
N GLY A 288 -5.57 -20.43 -8.28
CA GLY A 288 -5.70 -19.40 -9.33
C GLY A 288 -5.49 -17.97 -8.81
N ILE A 289 -4.85 -17.11 -9.61
CA ILE A 289 -4.62 -15.69 -9.30
C ILE A 289 -5.23 -14.80 -10.40
N CYS A 290 -5.99 -13.77 -10.01
CA CYS A 290 -6.60 -12.78 -10.91
C CYS A 290 -7.45 -13.43 -12.02
N LEU A 291 -6.98 -13.47 -13.26
CA LEU A 291 -7.62 -14.22 -14.35
C LEU A 291 -7.81 -15.71 -13.97
N GLY A 292 -6.88 -16.30 -13.21
CA GLY A 292 -7.01 -17.66 -12.68
C GLY A 292 -8.21 -17.85 -11.74
N ASN A 293 -8.65 -16.81 -11.01
CA ASN A 293 -9.89 -16.87 -10.23
C ASN A 293 -11.11 -17.01 -11.12
N GLN A 294 -11.15 -16.21 -12.18
CA GLN A 294 -12.24 -16.19 -13.14
C GLN A 294 -12.30 -17.51 -13.93
N ILE A 295 -11.14 -18.02 -14.39
CA ILE A 295 -11.05 -19.31 -15.08
C ILE A 295 -11.51 -20.46 -14.18
N LEU A 296 -11.09 -20.49 -12.91
CA LEU A 296 -11.51 -21.52 -11.97
C LEU A 296 -13.03 -21.47 -11.72
N ALA A 297 -13.59 -20.27 -11.58
CA ALA A 297 -15.03 -20.06 -11.42
C ALA A 297 -15.82 -20.53 -12.65
N LEU A 298 -15.40 -20.15 -13.86
CA LEU A 298 -16.02 -20.58 -15.12
C LEU A 298 -15.89 -22.09 -15.35
N ALA A 299 -14.77 -22.68 -14.95
CA ALA A 299 -14.56 -24.13 -15.00
C ALA A 299 -15.53 -24.85 -14.06
N ALA A 300 -15.78 -24.30 -12.87
CA ALA A 300 -16.76 -24.80 -11.91
C ALA A 300 -18.22 -24.64 -12.38
N GLY A 301 -18.50 -23.69 -13.28
CA GLY A 301 -19.83 -23.41 -13.83
C GLY A 301 -20.47 -22.11 -13.34
N ALA A 302 -19.70 -21.24 -12.68
CA ALA A 302 -20.12 -19.88 -12.34
C ALA A 302 -20.06 -18.96 -13.57
N LYS A 303 -20.45 -17.69 -13.39
CA LYS A 303 -20.43 -16.63 -14.41
C LYS A 303 -19.44 -15.53 -14.03
N THR A 304 -19.01 -14.78 -15.04
CA THR A 304 -18.19 -13.58 -14.90
C THR A 304 -18.89 -12.38 -15.54
N TYR A 305 -18.57 -11.17 -15.09
CA TYR A 305 -19.09 -9.94 -15.67
C TYR A 305 -17.99 -8.88 -15.80
N LYS A 306 -18.10 -8.01 -16.80
CA LYS A 306 -17.23 -6.82 -16.94
C LYS A 306 -17.63 -5.81 -15.86
N MET A 307 -16.68 -5.44 -15.02
CA MET A 307 -16.86 -4.39 -14.02
C MET A 307 -16.91 -3.02 -14.70
N LYS A 308 -17.57 -2.06 -14.07
CA LYS A 308 -17.69 -0.68 -14.58
C LYS A 308 -16.32 -0.09 -14.95
N TYR A 309 -15.38 -0.05 -14.01
CA TYR A 309 -14.03 0.48 -14.23
C TYR A 309 -12.93 -0.43 -13.63
N GLY A 310 -13.29 -1.65 -13.22
CA GLY A 310 -12.39 -2.62 -12.61
C GLY A 310 -11.87 -2.21 -11.22
N ASN A 311 -11.02 -3.06 -10.63
CA ASN A 311 -10.23 -2.72 -9.47
C ASN A 311 -8.75 -2.72 -9.85
N ARG A 312 -8.12 -1.54 -9.72
CA ARG A 312 -6.77 -1.25 -10.24
C ARG A 312 -6.02 -0.35 -9.25
N GLY A 313 -5.17 -0.95 -8.44
CA GLY A 313 -4.47 -0.22 -7.38
C GLY A 313 -3.59 -1.12 -6.53
N MET A 314 -2.91 -0.51 -5.56
CA MET A 314 -2.08 -1.20 -4.56
C MET A 314 -2.67 -1.08 -3.14
N ASN A 315 -3.92 -0.60 -3.05
CA ASN A 315 -4.59 -0.25 -1.81
C ASN A 315 -6.00 -0.83 -1.71
N GLN A 316 -6.28 -1.95 -2.38
CA GLN A 316 -7.61 -2.55 -2.40
C GLN A 316 -7.82 -3.44 -1.17
N PRO A 317 -8.79 -3.14 -0.28
CA PRO A 317 -9.05 -3.91 0.93
C PRO A 317 -9.86 -5.17 0.62
N CYS A 318 -9.35 -6.34 0.98
CA CYS A 318 -10.02 -7.63 0.83
C CYS A 318 -10.24 -8.30 2.18
N ILE A 319 -11.47 -8.70 2.47
CA ILE A 319 -11.87 -9.39 3.69
C ILE A 319 -11.79 -10.91 3.44
N ASP A 320 -10.99 -11.62 4.24
CA ASP A 320 -11.01 -13.09 4.28
C ASP A 320 -12.30 -13.55 4.98
N MET A 321 -13.19 -14.19 4.24
CA MET A 321 -14.51 -14.58 4.75
C MET A 321 -14.45 -15.68 5.81
N ARG A 322 -13.31 -16.33 6.01
CA ARG A 322 -13.11 -17.35 7.05
C ARG A 322 -12.73 -16.74 8.39
N THR A 323 -11.98 -15.65 8.36
CA THR A 323 -11.31 -15.07 9.54
C THR A 323 -11.72 -13.64 9.83
N THR A 324 -12.46 -13.00 8.92
CA THR A 324 -12.84 -11.58 8.93
C THR A 324 -11.68 -10.57 8.93
N ARG A 325 -10.44 -11.06 8.77
CA ARG A 325 -9.28 -10.20 8.62
C ARG A 325 -9.35 -9.47 7.28
N CYS A 326 -9.02 -8.18 7.30
CA CYS A 326 -8.89 -7.38 6.10
C CYS A 326 -7.40 -7.27 5.72
N TYR A 327 -7.09 -7.49 4.45
CA TYR A 327 -5.76 -7.38 3.87
C TYR A 327 -5.76 -6.27 2.83
N ILE A 328 -4.66 -5.52 2.71
CA ILE A 328 -4.48 -4.59 1.60
C ILE A 328 -3.82 -5.34 0.45
N THR A 329 -4.41 -5.24 -0.74
CA THR A 329 -4.03 -6.08 -1.88
C THR A 329 -3.75 -5.24 -3.13
N PRO A 330 -2.76 -5.64 -3.95
CA PRO A 330 -2.61 -5.13 -5.29
C PRO A 330 -3.56 -5.86 -6.25
N GLN A 331 -4.23 -5.08 -7.10
CA GLN A 331 -5.23 -5.58 -8.03
C GLN A 331 -5.08 -4.91 -9.40
N ASN A 332 -5.35 -5.69 -10.44
CA ASN A 332 -5.43 -5.21 -11.81
C ASN A 332 -6.38 -6.08 -12.64
N HIS A 333 -7.69 -5.90 -12.46
CA HIS A 333 -8.70 -6.64 -13.23
C HIS A 333 -9.89 -5.77 -13.60
N GLY A 334 -10.46 -6.02 -14.79
CA GLY A 334 -11.67 -5.37 -15.30
C GLY A 334 -12.90 -6.28 -15.33
N PHE A 335 -12.75 -7.54 -14.93
CA PHE A 335 -13.82 -8.54 -14.83
C PHE A 335 -13.85 -9.10 -13.41
N ALA A 336 -14.99 -9.62 -13.00
CA ALA A 336 -15.17 -10.25 -11.68
C ALA A 336 -16.10 -11.46 -11.79
N VAL A 337 -16.03 -12.34 -10.79
CA VAL A 337 -16.93 -13.49 -10.65
C VAL A 337 -18.25 -13.02 -10.03
N GLU A 338 -19.37 -13.48 -10.58
CA GLU A 338 -20.70 -13.25 -10.00
C GLU A 338 -20.92 -14.23 -8.83
N THR A 339 -20.82 -13.74 -7.60
CA THR A 339 -20.89 -14.55 -6.36
C THR A 339 -22.13 -15.44 -6.29
N GLU A 340 -23.27 -14.92 -6.71
CA GLU A 340 -24.57 -15.59 -6.67
C GLU A 340 -24.67 -16.74 -7.69
N SER A 341 -23.78 -16.76 -8.68
CA SER A 341 -23.72 -17.82 -9.69
C SER A 341 -22.86 -19.03 -9.27
N LEU A 342 -22.21 -18.97 -8.09
CA LEU A 342 -21.35 -20.05 -7.61
C LEU A 342 -22.16 -21.34 -7.40
N PRO A 343 -21.73 -22.47 -7.98
CA PRO A 343 -22.43 -23.74 -7.83
C PRO A 343 -22.24 -24.33 -6.43
N ALA A 344 -23.04 -25.36 -6.11
CA ALA A 344 -22.93 -26.08 -4.84
C ALA A 344 -21.49 -26.58 -4.60
N GLY A 345 -21.03 -26.50 -3.35
CA GLY A 345 -19.67 -26.85 -2.96
C GLY A 345 -18.64 -25.73 -3.11
N TRP A 346 -18.97 -24.60 -3.75
CA TRP A 346 -18.11 -23.43 -3.87
C TRP A 346 -18.62 -22.27 -3.00
N LYS A 347 -17.69 -21.54 -2.40
CA LYS A 347 -17.95 -20.39 -1.54
C LYS A 347 -17.05 -19.22 -1.89
N THR A 348 -17.51 -18.02 -1.55
CA THR A 348 -16.67 -16.82 -1.56
C THR A 348 -15.54 -16.99 -0.55
N PHE A 349 -14.31 -16.81 -1.00
CA PHE A 349 -13.13 -16.88 -0.15
C PHE A 349 -12.73 -15.49 0.36
N PHE A 350 -12.62 -14.52 -0.54
CA PHE A 350 -12.39 -13.13 -0.21
C PHE A 350 -13.47 -12.24 -0.84
N MET A 351 -13.73 -11.11 -0.20
CA MET A 351 -14.65 -10.08 -0.71
C MET A 351 -14.00 -8.70 -0.61
N ASN A 352 -14.21 -7.85 -1.61
CA ASN A 352 -13.74 -6.47 -1.61
C ASN A 352 -14.51 -5.66 -0.56
N ALA A 353 -13.82 -4.95 0.33
CA ALA A 353 -14.49 -4.17 1.39
C ALA A 353 -15.12 -2.87 0.87
N ASN A 354 -14.69 -2.36 -0.30
CA ASN A 354 -15.20 -1.11 -0.88
C ASN A 354 -16.46 -1.34 -1.71
N ASP A 355 -16.48 -2.38 -2.55
CA ASP A 355 -17.54 -2.60 -3.54
C ASP A 355 -18.25 -3.96 -3.45
N HIS A 356 -17.85 -4.81 -2.50
CA HIS A 356 -18.42 -6.13 -2.24
C HIS A 356 -18.28 -7.14 -3.39
N SER A 357 -17.45 -6.85 -4.40
CA SER A 357 -17.16 -7.81 -5.47
C SER A 357 -16.41 -9.04 -4.95
N ASN A 358 -16.51 -10.14 -5.69
CA ASN A 358 -15.79 -11.37 -5.38
C ASN A 358 -14.28 -11.19 -5.54
N GLU A 359 -13.53 -11.49 -4.48
CA GLU A 359 -12.07 -11.40 -4.46
C GLU A 359 -11.39 -12.76 -4.37
N GLY A 360 -12.16 -13.83 -4.50
CA GLY A 360 -11.67 -15.20 -4.44
C GLY A 360 -12.79 -16.21 -4.21
N ILE A 361 -12.52 -17.45 -4.58
CA ILE A 361 -13.42 -18.59 -4.36
C ILE A 361 -12.66 -19.76 -3.74
N ILE A 362 -13.36 -20.60 -3.00
CA ILE A 362 -12.82 -21.79 -2.36
C ILE A 362 -13.85 -22.91 -2.42
N HIS A 363 -13.39 -24.14 -2.63
CA HIS A 363 -14.25 -25.31 -2.55
C HIS A 363 -14.33 -25.82 -1.10
N GLU A 364 -15.51 -26.24 -0.65
CA GLU A 364 -15.77 -26.69 0.73
C GLU A 364 -14.91 -27.91 1.15
N PHE A 365 -14.80 -28.91 0.27
CA PHE A 365 -14.13 -30.18 0.57
C PHE A 365 -12.87 -30.47 -0.26
N LYS A 366 -12.80 -29.97 -1.50
CA LYS A 366 -11.67 -30.23 -2.41
C LYS A 366 -10.57 -29.16 -2.24
N PRO A 367 -9.29 -29.45 -2.53
CA PRO A 367 -8.17 -28.53 -2.29
C PRO A 367 -8.06 -27.45 -3.39
N PHE A 368 -9.16 -26.80 -3.72
CA PHE A 368 -9.24 -25.77 -4.77
C PHE A 368 -9.53 -24.41 -4.16
N PHE A 369 -8.75 -23.41 -4.53
CA PHE A 369 -9.06 -22.03 -4.21
C PHE A 369 -8.44 -21.09 -5.22
N SER A 370 -8.91 -19.86 -5.23
CA SER A 370 -8.32 -18.79 -6.04
C SER A 370 -8.60 -17.44 -5.41
N VAL A 371 -7.81 -16.44 -5.81
CA VAL A 371 -7.97 -15.05 -5.40
C VAL A 371 -7.92 -14.13 -6.61
N GLN A 372 -8.69 -13.06 -6.57
CA GLN A 372 -8.82 -12.11 -7.67
C GLN A 372 -7.72 -11.03 -7.66
N PHE A 373 -7.12 -10.78 -6.49
CA PHE A 373 -5.96 -9.93 -6.31
C PHE A 373 -4.64 -10.68 -6.57
N HIS A 374 -3.51 -9.99 -6.39
CA HIS A 374 -2.17 -10.46 -6.72
C HIS A 374 -1.29 -10.68 -5.46
N PRO A 375 -1.34 -11.85 -4.82
CA PRO A 375 -0.50 -12.20 -3.67
C PRO A 375 1.00 -12.07 -3.89
N GLU A 376 1.45 -12.17 -5.15
CA GLU A 376 2.85 -11.99 -5.53
C GLU A 376 3.28 -10.52 -5.48
N ALA A 377 2.35 -9.56 -5.42
CA ALA A 377 2.64 -8.14 -5.40
C ALA A 377 3.65 -7.69 -6.48
N CYS A 378 4.82 -7.17 -6.08
CA CYS A 378 5.80 -6.46 -6.91
C CYS A 378 5.31 -5.06 -7.31
N GLY A 379 5.67 -4.06 -6.49
CA GLY A 379 5.16 -2.69 -6.50
C GLY A 379 4.11 -2.41 -5.41
N GLY A 380 3.28 -3.40 -5.06
CA GLY A 380 2.25 -3.32 -4.01
C GLY A 380 2.60 -4.03 -2.68
N PRO A 381 1.67 -4.06 -1.71
CA PRO A 381 1.89 -4.68 -0.39
C PRO A 381 2.01 -6.20 -0.46
N THR A 382 2.81 -6.80 0.42
CA THR A 382 3.13 -8.24 0.48
C THR A 382 2.26 -9.03 1.47
N ASP A 383 1.20 -8.42 1.99
CA ASP A 383 0.35 -8.88 3.09
C ASP A 383 -0.33 -10.25 2.86
N THR A 384 -0.40 -10.71 1.61
CA THR A 384 -1.14 -11.93 1.22
C THR A 384 -0.25 -13.03 0.63
N ALA A 385 1.08 -12.88 0.68
CA ALA A 385 2.02 -13.89 0.17
C ALA A 385 1.88 -15.27 0.83
N PHE A 386 1.30 -15.35 2.04
CA PHE A 386 0.99 -16.60 2.74
C PHE A 386 0.07 -17.55 1.95
N LEU A 387 -0.65 -17.06 0.93
CA LEU A 387 -1.50 -17.89 0.08
C LEU A 387 -0.69 -18.88 -0.77
N PHE A 388 0.57 -18.57 -1.11
CA PHE A 388 1.48 -19.52 -1.74
C PHE A 388 1.83 -20.67 -0.77
N ASP A 389 2.07 -20.36 0.51
CA ASP A 389 2.32 -21.38 1.53
C ASP A 389 1.08 -22.25 1.74
N MET A 390 -0.11 -21.64 1.79
CA MET A 390 -1.38 -22.39 1.88
C MET A 390 -1.59 -23.34 0.68
N PHE A 391 -1.17 -22.94 -0.53
CA PHE A 391 -1.21 -23.82 -1.70
C PHE A 391 -0.24 -24.99 -1.55
N LEU A 392 1.02 -24.73 -1.20
CA LEU A 392 2.04 -25.77 -1.08
C LEU A 392 1.78 -26.74 0.07
N GLU A 393 1.19 -26.27 1.18
CA GLU A 393 0.72 -27.16 2.24
C GLU A 393 -0.31 -28.18 1.72
N LYS A 394 -1.25 -27.76 0.88
CA LYS A 394 -2.23 -28.68 0.26
C LYS A 394 -1.55 -29.65 -0.70
N VAL A 395 -0.59 -29.17 -1.49
CA VAL A 395 0.17 -30.00 -2.45
C VAL A 395 0.97 -31.09 -1.73
N ASN A 396 1.59 -30.76 -0.60
CA ASN A 396 2.35 -31.71 0.21
C ASN A 396 1.46 -32.65 1.05
N GLY A 397 0.13 -32.61 0.87
CA GLY A 397 -0.81 -33.46 1.58
C GLY A 397 -0.93 -33.14 3.08
N HIS A 398 -0.50 -31.94 3.51
CA HIS A 398 -0.71 -31.53 4.89
C HIS A 398 -2.21 -31.37 5.16
N PRO A 399 -2.69 -31.79 6.36
CA PRO A 399 -4.09 -31.63 6.71
C PRO A 399 -4.46 -30.15 6.69
N ALA A 400 -5.69 -29.85 6.25
CA ALA A 400 -6.19 -28.48 6.26
C ALA A 400 -6.14 -27.92 7.68
N LYS A 401 -5.34 -26.86 7.88
CA LYS A 401 -5.30 -26.15 9.16
C LYS A 401 -6.66 -25.50 9.40
N LEU A 402 -7.34 -25.91 10.46
CA LEU A 402 -8.56 -25.25 10.92
C LEU A 402 -8.18 -23.83 11.38
N THR A 403 -8.65 -22.82 10.65
CA THR A 403 -8.52 -21.43 11.08
C THR A 403 -9.79 -21.04 11.83
N LEU A 404 -9.67 -20.84 13.13
CA LEU A 404 -10.78 -20.34 13.94
C LEU A 404 -10.84 -18.82 13.79
N MET A 405 -12.06 -18.30 13.63
CA MET A 405 -12.30 -16.86 13.73
C MET A 405 -11.97 -16.41 15.15
N ASP A 406 -11.04 -15.47 15.27
CA ASP A 406 -10.73 -14.86 16.56
C ASP A 406 -11.81 -13.84 16.92
N THR A 407 -12.74 -14.27 17.77
CA THR A 407 -13.84 -13.41 18.22
C THR A 407 -13.37 -12.32 19.20
N THR A 408 -12.15 -12.40 19.75
CA THR A 408 -11.62 -11.38 20.66
C THR A 408 -11.40 -10.04 19.95
N LEU A 409 -11.19 -10.05 18.63
CA LEU A 409 -11.17 -8.84 17.78
C LEU A 409 -12.48 -8.05 17.86
N TYR A 410 -13.57 -8.69 18.29
CA TYR A 410 -14.90 -8.11 18.43
C TYR A 410 -15.30 -7.84 19.88
N ASP A 411 -14.45 -8.21 20.85
CA ASP A 411 -14.66 -7.86 22.26
C ASP A 411 -14.27 -6.38 22.45
N ARG A 412 -15.20 -5.49 22.11
CA ARG A 412 -14.99 -4.04 22.20
C ARG A 412 -15.15 -3.58 23.65
N PRO A 413 -14.12 -2.96 24.26
CA PRO A 413 -14.27 -2.40 25.59
C PRO A 413 -15.34 -1.31 25.58
N VAL A 414 -16.33 -1.42 26.47
CA VAL A 414 -17.37 -0.40 26.64
C VAL A 414 -16.87 0.68 27.59
N TYR A 415 -16.97 1.94 27.18
CA TYR A 415 -16.66 3.12 28.00
C TYR A 415 -17.88 4.02 28.09
N ARG A 416 -18.10 4.62 29.26
CA ARG A 416 -19.18 5.60 29.48
C ARG A 416 -18.63 7.00 29.66
N LYS A 417 -17.45 7.13 30.27
CA LYS A 417 -16.82 8.41 30.57
C LYS A 417 -15.30 8.32 30.42
N VAL A 418 -14.76 9.05 29.46
CA VAL A 418 -13.33 9.09 29.18
C VAL A 418 -12.73 10.42 29.63
N LEU A 419 -11.60 10.32 30.33
CA LEU A 419 -10.73 11.45 30.64
C LEU A 419 -9.69 11.60 29.53
N LEU A 420 -9.74 12.72 28.81
CA LEU A 420 -8.77 13.07 27.78
C LEU A 420 -7.74 14.05 28.34
N LEU A 421 -6.45 13.71 28.23
CA LEU A 421 -5.37 14.62 28.60
C LEU A 421 -4.91 15.41 27.37
N GLY A 422 -5.01 16.73 27.44
CA GLY A 422 -4.47 17.64 26.42
C GLY A 422 -2.95 17.83 26.56
N SER A 423 -2.37 18.62 25.66
CA SER A 423 -0.91 18.81 25.58
C SER A 423 -0.29 19.65 26.70
N GLY A 424 -1.10 20.35 27.50
CA GLY A 424 -0.56 21.32 28.44
C GLY A 424 -0.33 22.68 27.79
N GLY A 425 0.73 23.37 28.21
CA GLY A 425 1.15 24.62 27.57
C GLY A 425 1.89 24.36 26.25
N LEU A 426 1.87 25.35 25.34
CA LEU A 426 2.65 25.27 24.10
C LEU A 426 4.15 25.31 24.42
N SER A 427 4.87 24.24 24.08
CA SER A 427 6.32 24.14 24.23
C SER A 427 6.97 23.83 22.89
N ILE A 428 8.25 24.18 22.73
CA ILE A 428 9.00 23.84 21.50
C ILE A 428 9.09 22.31 21.41
N GLY A 429 8.55 21.73 20.33
CA GLY A 429 8.43 20.29 20.15
C GLY A 429 7.06 19.70 20.52
N GLN A 430 6.18 20.48 21.16
CA GLN A 430 4.76 20.15 21.36
C GLN A 430 3.86 21.29 20.88
N ALA A 431 3.59 21.29 19.56
CA ALA A 431 2.81 22.32 18.89
C ALA A 431 1.29 22.05 18.96
N GLY A 432 0.49 22.90 18.30
CA GLY A 432 -0.97 22.78 18.19
C GLY A 432 -1.49 21.54 17.44
N GLU A 433 -0.61 20.61 17.05
CA GLU A 433 -0.99 19.28 16.55
C GLU A 433 -1.86 18.54 17.56
N PHE A 434 -1.48 18.56 18.84
CA PHE A 434 -2.21 17.84 19.89
C PHE A 434 -3.55 18.47 20.24
N ASP A 435 -3.66 19.79 20.06
CA ASP A 435 -4.94 20.49 20.13
C ASP A 435 -5.90 20.00 19.03
N TYR A 436 -5.39 19.76 17.83
CA TYR A 436 -6.16 19.18 16.72
C TYR A 436 -6.48 17.69 16.96
N SER A 437 -5.49 16.85 17.26
CA SER A 437 -5.66 15.42 17.47
C SER A 437 -6.59 15.11 18.63
N GLY A 438 -6.44 15.82 19.75
CA GLY A 438 -7.35 15.71 20.89
C GLY A 438 -8.77 16.20 20.57
N SER A 439 -8.94 17.19 19.68
CA SER A 439 -10.28 17.60 19.21
C SER A 439 -10.95 16.51 18.35
N GLN A 440 -10.18 15.80 17.52
CA GLN A 440 -10.69 14.64 16.77
C GLN A 440 -11.08 13.50 17.71
N ALA A 441 -10.29 13.26 18.77
CA ALA A 441 -10.63 12.27 19.79
C ALA A 441 -11.95 12.61 20.51
N ILE A 442 -12.17 13.88 20.89
CA ILE A 442 -13.44 14.32 21.47
C ILE A 442 -14.61 14.04 20.52
N LYS A 443 -14.44 14.36 19.23
CA LYS A 443 -15.47 14.12 18.21
C LYS A 443 -15.82 12.63 18.13
N ALA A 444 -14.82 11.75 17.98
CA ALA A 444 -15.03 10.31 17.86
C ALA A 444 -15.71 9.73 19.11
N LEU A 445 -15.26 10.12 20.31
CA LEU A 445 -15.87 9.66 21.57
C LEU A 445 -17.35 10.08 21.67
N LYS A 446 -17.68 11.30 21.24
CA LYS A 446 -19.06 11.80 21.28
C LYS A 446 -19.98 11.14 20.26
N GLU A 447 -19.47 10.80 19.07
CA GLU A 447 -20.21 10.02 18.07
C GLU A 447 -20.61 8.64 18.61
N GLU A 448 -19.79 8.05 19.48
CA GLU A 448 -20.06 6.80 20.20
C GLU A 448 -20.87 6.98 21.50
N GLY A 449 -21.35 8.19 21.79
CA GLY A 449 -22.14 8.49 22.99
C GLY A 449 -21.35 8.47 24.31
N ILE A 450 -20.02 8.57 24.25
CA ILE A 450 -19.14 8.56 25.42
C ILE A 450 -18.99 9.98 25.97
N GLN A 451 -19.16 10.14 27.29
CA GLN A 451 -18.93 11.42 27.96
C GLN A 451 -17.44 11.75 28.01
N VAL A 452 -17.05 12.96 27.61
CA VAL A 452 -15.65 13.38 27.54
C VAL A 452 -15.34 14.47 28.57
N ILE A 453 -14.38 14.17 29.45
CA ILE A 453 -13.78 15.13 30.38
C ILE A 453 -12.40 15.50 29.83
N LEU A 454 -12.16 16.77 29.51
CA LEU A 454 -10.88 17.25 29.02
C LEU A 454 -10.07 17.92 30.15
N VAL A 455 -8.78 17.62 30.24
CA VAL A 455 -7.81 18.36 31.06
C VAL A 455 -6.83 19.07 30.14
N ASN A 456 -6.93 20.40 30.05
CA ASN A 456 -5.99 21.20 29.27
C ASN A 456 -5.90 22.62 29.87
N PRO A 457 -4.72 23.08 30.34
CA PRO A 457 -4.54 24.43 30.86
C PRO A 457 -4.53 25.51 29.76
N ASN A 458 -4.35 25.14 28.49
CA ASN A 458 -4.35 26.08 27.39
C ASN A 458 -5.77 26.62 27.14
N ILE A 459 -5.99 27.91 27.47
CA ILE A 459 -7.27 28.59 27.24
C ILE A 459 -7.44 29.07 25.79
N ALA A 460 -6.37 29.05 24.99
CA ALA A 460 -6.32 29.65 23.65
C ALA A 460 -6.33 28.60 22.53
N THR A 461 -7.01 27.47 22.74
CA THR A 461 -7.12 26.37 21.77
C THR A 461 -8.58 26.08 21.42
N VAL A 462 -8.82 25.62 20.19
CA VAL A 462 -10.14 25.14 19.77
C VAL A 462 -10.58 23.96 20.63
N GLN A 463 -9.63 23.14 21.11
CA GLN A 463 -9.89 21.95 21.93
C GLN A 463 -10.68 22.27 23.22
N THR A 464 -10.49 23.46 23.80
CA THR A 464 -11.16 23.90 25.03
C THR A 464 -12.39 24.77 24.78
N SER A 465 -12.84 24.86 23.53
CA SER A 465 -14.04 25.60 23.17
C SER A 465 -15.30 25.02 23.83
N LYS A 466 -16.21 25.91 24.23
CA LYS A 466 -17.47 25.54 24.88
C LYS A 466 -18.27 24.57 24.00
N GLY A 467 -18.67 23.44 24.57
CA GLY A 467 -19.51 22.44 23.93
C GLY A 467 -18.77 21.36 23.14
N LEU A 468 -17.45 21.49 22.95
CA LEU A 468 -16.66 20.45 22.31
C LEU A 468 -16.58 19.22 23.22
N ALA A 469 -15.89 19.32 24.36
CA ALA A 469 -15.98 18.35 25.45
C ALA A 469 -17.18 18.65 26.36
N ASP A 470 -17.66 17.64 27.10
CA ASP A 470 -18.77 17.82 28.05
C ASP A 470 -18.34 18.62 29.29
N LYS A 471 -17.07 18.49 29.65
CA LYS A 471 -16.45 19.26 30.73
C LYS A 471 -14.99 19.51 30.45
N VAL A 472 -14.51 20.71 30.79
CA VAL A 472 -13.12 21.12 30.63
C VAL A 472 -12.56 21.55 31.98
N TYR A 473 -11.38 21.03 32.32
CA TYR A 473 -10.57 21.43 33.45
C TYR A 473 -9.34 22.21 32.97
N PHE A 474 -9.33 23.51 33.26
CA PHE A 474 -8.21 24.42 32.98
C PHE A 474 -7.16 24.35 34.09
N VAL A 475 -6.47 23.22 34.18
CA VAL A 475 -5.46 22.96 35.21
C VAL A 475 -4.21 22.34 34.59
N PRO A 476 -3.03 22.47 35.22
CA PRO A 476 -1.82 21.83 34.72
C PRO A 476 -1.98 20.31 34.57
N VAL A 477 -1.47 19.76 33.46
CA VAL A 477 -1.48 18.31 33.21
C VAL A 477 -0.35 17.66 34.01
N ARG A 478 -0.64 17.35 35.27
CA ARG A 478 0.26 16.69 36.22
C ARG A 478 -0.44 15.49 36.85
N ALA A 479 0.27 14.41 37.16
CA ALA A 479 -0.33 13.19 37.70
C ALA A 479 -1.15 13.46 38.97
N SER A 480 -0.64 14.26 39.89
CA SER A 480 -1.37 14.64 41.12
C SER A 480 -2.71 15.32 40.83
N THR A 481 -2.75 16.23 39.87
CA THR A 481 -3.97 16.96 39.50
C THR A 481 -4.95 16.08 38.73
N VAL A 482 -4.43 15.25 37.82
CA VAL A 482 -5.23 14.29 37.05
C VAL A 482 -5.83 13.24 37.98
N LEU A 483 -5.11 12.76 39.00
CA LEU A 483 -5.61 11.82 39.99
C LEU A 483 -6.80 12.38 40.78
N GLU A 484 -6.75 13.64 41.19
CA GLU A 484 -7.89 14.27 41.88
C GLU A 484 -9.11 14.39 40.96
N ILE A 485 -8.91 14.66 39.67
CA ILE A 485 -9.98 14.66 38.67
C ILE A 485 -10.54 13.24 38.48
N ILE A 486 -9.69 12.21 38.43
CA ILE A 486 -10.12 10.81 38.36
C ILE A 486 -11.01 10.46 39.56
N LYS A 487 -10.59 10.77 40.79
CA LYS A 487 -11.37 10.50 42.00
C LYS A 487 -12.74 11.20 41.98
N LYS A 488 -12.78 12.43 41.46
CA LYS A 488 -13.99 13.26 41.40
C LYS A 488 -14.95 12.84 40.29
N GLU A 489 -14.45 12.65 39.08
CA GLU A 489 -15.27 12.40 37.89
C GLU A 489 -15.56 10.92 37.69
N ARG A 490 -14.75 10.02 38.28
CA ARG A 490 -14.83 8.56 38.15
C ARG A 490 -14.98 8.11 36.69
N PRO A 491 -14.03 8.49 35.80
CA PRO A 491 -14.02 7.97 34.44
C PRO A 491 -13.74 6.47 34.44
N ASP A 492 -14.23 5.74 33.43
CA ASP A 492 -13.90 4.33 33.22
C ASP A 492 -12.82 4.13 32.14
N GLY A 493 -12.42 5.23 31.46
CA GLY A 493 -11.31 5.26 30.52
C GLY A 493 -10.46 6.52 30.60
N ILE A 494 -9.18 6.42 30.20
CA ILE A 494 -8.27 7.55 30.05
C ILE A 494 -7.55 7.48 28.69
N LEU A 495 -7.45 8.62 27.98
CA LEU A 495 -6.72 8.75 26.73
C LEU A 495 -5.53 9.68 26.92
N VAL A 496 -4.32 9.13 26.80
CA VAL A 496 -3.05 9.85 27.04
C VAL A 496 -2.21 10.04 25.78
N SER A 497 -2.57 9.39 24.67
CA SER A 497 -1.82 9.38 23.41
C SER A 497 -2.04 10.61 22.53
N MET A 498 -2.99 11.49 22.89
CA MET A 498 -3.37 12.65 22.07
C MET A 498 -2.87 14.00 22.63
N GLY A 499 -2.11 13.98 23.73
CA GLY A 499 -1.60 15.16 24.43
C GLY A 499 -0.07 15.25 24.46
N GLY A 500 0.62 14.63 23.50
CA GLY A 500 2.08 14.61 23.43
C GLY A 500 2.77 14.02 24.67
N GLN A 501 4.07 14.29 24.82
CA GLN A 501 4.89 13.75 25.93
C GLN A 501 4.32 14.06 27.32
N THR A 502 3.68 15.22 27.51
CA THR A 502 3.17 15.64 28.83
C THR A 502 2.05 14.72 29.29
N ALA A 503 1.06 14.47 28.43
CA ALA A 503 -0.02 13.53 28.73
C ALA A 503 0.51 12.09 28.90
N LEU A 504 1.45 11.69 28.05
CA LEU A 504 2.04 10.36 28.05
C LEU A 504 2.81 10.07 29.34
N ASN A 505 3.67 10.99 29.79
CA ASN A 505 4.41 10.88 31.05
C ASN A 505 3.46 10.80 32.26
N VAL A 506 2.37 11.57 32.25
CA VAL A 506 1.33 11.47 33.29
C VAL A 506 0.65 10.11 33.28
N GLY A 507 0.36 9.56 32.09
CA GLY A 507 -0.15 8.20 31.96
C GLY A 507 0.77 7.14 32.56
N ILE A 508 2.08 7.24 32.28
CA ILE A 508 3.11 6.35 32.83
C ILE A 508 3.16 6.45 34.36
N GLU A 509 3.21 7.67 34.92
CA GLU A 509 3.28 7.88 36.37
C GLU A 509 2.04 7.32 37.10
N LEU A 510 0.85 7.51 36.52
CA LEU A 510 -0.41 7.00 37.09
C LEU A 510 -0.53 5.47 37.00
N GLU A 511 0.01 4.86 35.94
CA GLU A 511 0.07 3.40 35.81
C GLU A 511 1.07 2.79 36.82
N GLN A 512 2.30 3.33 36.87
CA GLN A 512 3.37 2.82 37.75
C GLN A 512 3.03 2.97 39.23
N SER A 513 2.30 4.02 39.61
CA SER A 513 1.81 4.20 40.98
C SER A 513 0.62 3.30 41.34
N GLY A 514 0.06 2.55 40.37
CA GLY A 514 -1.15 1.73 40.56
C GLY A 514 -2.43 2.55 40.69
N ALA A 515 -2.38 3.87 40.46
CA ALA A 515 -3.51 4.77 40.67
C ALA A 515 -4.66 4.52 39.69
N LEU A 516 -4.36 4.15 38.44
CA LEU A 516 -5.38 3.82 37.44
C LEU A 516 -6.17 2.57 37.86
N ALA A 517 -5.47 1.49 38.21
CA ALA A 517 -6.07 0.26 38.70
C ALA A 517 -6.89 0.47 39.97
N ALA A 518 -6.36 1.21 40.95
CA ALA A 518 -7.07 1.51 42.20
C ALA A 518 -8.38 2.29 42.01
N ASN A 519 -8.53 3.00 40.88
CA ASN A 519 -9.72 3.77 40.53
C ASN A 519 -10.56 3.13 39.40
N ASN A 520 -10.26 1.89 38.99
CA ASN A 520 -10.92 1.19 37.88
C ASN A 520 -10.92 1.98 36.55
N VAL A 521 -9.84 2.71 36.28
CA VAL A 521 -9.66 3.46 35.03
C VAL A 521 -8.82 2.64 34.07
N ARG A 522 -9.30 2.40 32.86
CA ARG A 522 -8.55 1.68 31.82
C ARG A 522 -7.92 2.65 30.83
N VAL A 523 -6.67 2.41 30.45
CA VAL A 523 -6.04 3.13 29.34
C VAL A 523 -6.71 2.73 28.03
N MET A 524 -7.13 3.70 27.23
CA MET A 524 -7.74 3.49 25.92
C MET A 524 -6.67 3.53 24.82
N GLY A 525 -6.65 2.53 23.94
CA GLY A 525 -5.66 2.42 22.86
C GLY A 525 -4.41 1.64 23.29
N THR A 526 -3.23 2.11 22.86
CA THR A 526 -1.94 1.45 23.14
C THR A 526 -1.69 1.33 24.65
N PRO A 527 -1.44 0.11 25.18
CA PRO A 527 -1.11 -0.09 26.59
C PRO A 527 0.13 0.69 27.02
N ILE A 528 0.18 1.13 28.28
CA ILE A 528 1.33 1.88 28.83
C ILE A 528 2.62 1.04 28.80
N SER A 529 2.53 -0.28 28.98
CA SER A 529 3.70 -1.16 28.84
C SER A 529 4.33 -1.06 27.45
N VAL A 530 3.52 -1.06 26.39
CA VAL A 530 3.98 -0.91 25.00
C VAL A 530 4.57 0.48 24.77
N VAL A 531 3.94 1.52 25.34
CA VAL A 531 4.48 2.88 25.30
C VAL A 531 5.89 2.93 25.93
N ILE A 532 6.08 2.33 27.11
CA ILE A 532 7.38 2.25 27.78
C ILE A 532 8.39 1.49 26.91
N ASP A 533 7.98 0.37 26.31
CA ASP A 533 8.84 -0.43 25.42
C ASP A 533 9.30 0.36 24.19
N THR A 534 8.53 1.38 23.74
CA THR A 534 8.91 2.25 22.62
C THR A 534 9.70 3.50 23.00
N GLU A 535 9.52 4.01 24.23
CA GLU A 535 10.20 5.21 24.73
C GLU A 535 11.58 4.90 25.32
N ASP A 536 11.74 3.71 25.91
CA ASP A 536 13.01 3.20 26.40
C ASP A 536 13.81 2.57 25.25
N ARG A 537 15.03 3.09 25.02
CA ARG A 537 15.88 2.69 23.88
C ARG A 537 16.38 1.26 23.96
N GLU A 538 16.66 0.76 25.16
CA GLU A 538 17.14 -0.60 25.37
C GLU A 538 16.02 -1.59 25.10
N ARG A 539 14.84 -1.33 25.69
CA ARG A 539 13.65 -2.15 25.45
C ARG A 539 13.21 -2.14 23.98
N PHE A 540 13.27 -0.97 23.33
CA PHE A 540 12.93 -0.87 21.92
C PHE A 540 13.86 -1.71 21.05
N SER A 541 15.16 -1.68 21.33
CA SER A 541 16.16 -2.52 20.66
C SER A 541 15.85 -4.01 20.84
N ASP A 542 15.58 -4.43 22.08
CA ASP A 542 15.26 -5.83 22.39
C ASP A 542 14.00 -6.29 21.65
N LYS A 543 12.96 -5.44 21.58
CA LYS A 543 11.73 -5.73 20.84
C LYS A 543 11.92 -5.87 19.33
N LEU A 544 12.83 -5.10 18.73
CA LEU A 544 13.18 -5.27 17.32
C LEU A 544 14.01 -6.54 17.09
N ALA A 545 14.90 -6.87 18.01
CA ALA A 545 15.70 -8.10 17.95
C ALA A 545 14.83 -9.37 18.03
N GLU A 546 13.74 -9.36 18.81
CA GLU A 546 12.76 -10.46 18.89
C GLU A 546 12.18 -10.86 17.52
N ILE A 547 12.09 -9.93 16.57
CA ILE A 547 11.55 -10.16 15.22
C ILE A 547 12.63 -10.16 14.12
N GLY A 548 13.90 -10.13 14.50
CA GLY A 548 15.03 -10.11 13.56
C GLY A 548 15.21 -8.80 12.80
N GLU A 549 14.60 -7.70 13.27
CA GLU A 549 14.80 -6.37 12.71
C GLU A 549 16.13 -5.76 13.18
N THR A 550 16.66 -4.84 12.39
CA THR A 550 17.99 -4.26 12.64
C THR A 550 17.90 -2.79 13.05
N ILE A 551 18.81 -2.38 13.94
CA ILE A 551 19.03 -0.98 14.30
C ILE A 551 20.47 -0.59 14.01
N ALA A 552 20.71 0.71 13.85
CA ALA A 552 22.06 1.23 13.90
C ALA A 552 22.71 0.85 15.24
N LEU A 553 24.01 0.52 15.20
CA LEU A 553 24.77 0.21 16.41
C LEU A 553 24.64 1.39 17.38
N SER A 554 24.12 1.11 18.57
CA SER A 554 23.85 2.11 19.60
C SER A 554 24.07 1.53 20.99
N LYS A 555 24.34 2.40 21.96
CA LYS A 555 24.48 2.03 23.37
C LYS A 555 23.81 3.06 24.27
N PRO A 556 23.09 2.64 25.31
CA PRO A 556 22.58 3.57 26.32
C PRO A 556 23.72 4.10 27.19
N ALA A 557 23.62 5.35 27.62
CA ALA A 557 24.55 5.96 28.57
C ALA A 557 23.78 6.85 29.55
N LYS A 558 24.08 6.71 30.84
CA LYS A 558 23.49 7.51 31.92
C LYS A 558 24.47 8.56 32.46
N THR A 559 25.75 8.44 32.11
CA THR A 559 26.81 9.39 32.45
C THR A 559 27.56 9.86 31.22
N ILE A 560 28.30 10.96 31.33
CA ILE A 560 29.11 11.50 30.23
C ILE A 560 30.25 10.51 29.91
N GLU A 561 30.83 9.90 30.93
CA GLU A 561 31.90 8.93 30.83
C GLU A 561 31.44 7.67 30.08
N GLU A 562 30.27 7.14 30.44
CA GLU A 562 29.65 6.04 29.70
C GLU A 562 29.40 6.39 28.24
N ALA A 563 28.95 7.62 27.96
CA ALA A 563 28.71 8.07 26.60
C ALA A 563 30.01 8.11 25.77
N ILE A 564 31.13 8.57 26.36
CA ILE A 564 32.43 8.59 25.70
C ILE A 564 32.95 7.17 25.43
N VAL A 565 32.83 6.27 26.40
CA VAL A 565 33.22 4.86 26.21
C VAL A 565 32.41 4.25 25.08
N ALA A 566 31.09 4.42 25.11
CA ALA A 566 30.20 3.94 24.07
C ALA A 566 30.56 4.51 22.69
N ALA A 567 30.82 5.81 22.58
CA ALA A 567 31.15 6.44 21.32
C ALA A 567 32.49 5.97 20.74
N ASN A 568 33.50 5.73 21.59
CA ASN A 568 34.79 5.20 21.15
C ASN A 568 34.70 3.74 20.69
N GLU A 569 33.78 2.95 21.26
CA GLU A 569 33.51 1.58 20.81
C GLU A 569 32.70 1.54 19.50
N ILE A 570 31.75 2.47 19.32
CA ILE A 570 30.93 2.57 18.10
C ILE A 570 31.74 3.16 16.94
N GLY A 571 32.58 4.15 17.22
CA GLY A 571 33.30 4.97 16.24
C GLY A 571 32.54 6.25 15.88
N TYR A 572 33.28 7.36 15.76
CA TYR A 572 32.74 8.66 15.37
C TYR A 572 32.52 8.78 13.85
N PRO A 573 31.56 9.62 13.39
CA PRO A 573 30.66 10.46 14.18
C PRO A 573 29.49 9.67 14.80
N VAL A 574 29.04 10.11 15.98
CA VAL A 574 27.90 9.51 16.71
C VAL A 574 26.72 10.48 16.83
N LEU A 575 25.51 9.95 16.87
CA LEU A 575 24.28 10.71 17.14
C LEU A 575 23.83 10.49 18.59
N VAL A 576 23.78 11.57 19.38
CA VAL A 576 23.22 11.56 20.74
C VAL A 576 21.72 11.85 20.66
N ARG A 577 20.91 11.06 21.36
CA ARG A 577 19.46 11.28 21.52
C ARG A 577 19.05 11.06 22.97
N ALA A 578 18.30 12.02 23.53
CA ALA A 578 17.70 11.86 24.87
C ALA A 578 16.53 10.87 24.84
N ALA A 579 16.31 10.16 25.95
CA ALA A 579 15.14 9.31 26.15
C ALA A 579 13.94 10.12 26.70
N PHE A 580 12.71 9.63 26.51
CA PHE A 580 11.46 10.27 26.98
C PHE A 580 11.29 11.74 26.53
N ALA A 581 11.78 12.07 25.33
CA ALA A 581 11.78 13.42 24.78
C ALA A 581 11.35 13.41 23.31
N LEU A 582 10.59 14.44 22.92
CA LEU A 582 10.13 14.67 21.54
C LEU A 582 10.89 15.82 20.88
N GLY A 583 10.85 15.86 19.54
CA GLY A 583 11.37 16.98 18.75
C GLY A 583 12.90 17.12 18.75
N GLY A 584 13.64 16.10 19.18
CA GLY A 584 15.11 16.13 19.22
C GLY A 584 15.67 16.99 20.35
N LEU A 585 14.88 17.27 21.40
CA LEU A 585 15.37 17.97 22.58
C LEU A 585 16.60 17.24 23.15
N GLY A 586 17.72 17.97 23.29
CA GLY A 586 18.99 17.40 23.76
C GLY A 586 19.70 16.47 22.76
N SER A 587 19.26 16.38 21.51
CA SER A 587 19.88 15.53 20.48
C SER A 587 20.88 16.29 19.60
N GLY A 588 21.89 15.60 19.06
CA GLY A 588 22.86 16.19 18.14
C GLY A 588 23.95 15.22 17.69
N PHE A 589 24.66 15.58 16.62
CA PHE A 589 25.83 14.83 16.15
C PHE A 589 27.09 15.30 16.88
N ALA A 590 27.91 14.35 17.31
CA ALA A 590 29.26 14.58 17.80
C ALA A 590 30.25 13.87 16.90
N SER A 591 31.31 14.58 16.49
CA SER A 591 32.38 14.04 15.67
C SER A 591 33.61 13.62 16.48
N ASN A 592 33.62 13.93 17.78
CA ASN A 592 34.72 13.67 18.70
C ASN A 592 34.22 13.76 20.17
N ASP A 593 35.09 13.34 21.11
CA ASP A 593 34.82 13.32 22.55
C ASP A 593 34.44 14.71 23.12
N GLU A 594 35.03 15.79 22.62
CA GLU A 594 34.76 17.14 23.16
C GLU A 594 33.36 17.62 22.78
N GLU A 595 32.95 17.42 21.52
CA GLU A 595 31.58 17.66 21.08
C GLU A 595 30.58 16.78 21.85
N LEU A 596 30.93 15.51 22.07
CA LEU A 596 30.09 14.57 22.79
C LEU A 596 29.88 14.98 24.25
N LYS A 597 30.92 15.39 24.97
CA LYS A 597 30.80 15.88 26.36
C LYS A 597 29.81 17.02 26.49
N VAL A 598 29.88 17.98 25.57
CA VAL A 598 28.98 19.14 25.55
C VAL A 598 27.53 18.72 25.29
N LEU A 599 27.31 17.79 24.35
CA LEU A 599 25.97 17.29 24.02
C LEU A 599 25.39 16.41 25.13
N ALA A 600 26.16 15.44 25.63
CA ALA A 600 25.74 14.53 26.70
C ALA A 600 25.38 15.30 27.97
N LYS A 601 26.16 16.34 28.32
CA LYS A 601 25.83 17.21 29.46
C LYS A 601 24.45 17.85 29.28
N LYS A 602 24.14 18.38 28.10
CA LYS A 602 22.83 18.99 27.81
C LYS A 602 21.70 17.95 27.83
N ALA A 603 21.93 16.79 27.24
CA ALA A 603 20.94 15.71 27.18
C ALA A 603 20.56 15.22 28.58
N LEU A 604 21.56 14.93 29.43
CA LEU A 604 21.36 14.42 30.78
C LEU A 604 20.70 15.42 31.74
N HIS A 605 20.87 16.73 31.51
CA HIS A 605 20.17 17.77 32.29
C HIS A 605 18.69 17.92 31.89
N GLY A 606 18.30 17.50 30.68
CA GLY A 606 16.93 17.61 30.18
C GLY A 606 16.03 16.40 30.47
N SER A 607 16.61 15.30 30.98
CA SER A 607 15.95 14.02 31.27
C SER A 607 15.64 13.79 32.75
N GLY A 608 15.61 14.85 33.57
CA GLY A 608 15.35 14.82 35.01
C GLY A 608 13.98 15.35 35.40
#